data_AF-A0AA86N9M2-F1
#
_entry.id   AF-A0AA86N9M2-F1
#
_cell.length_a   1.000
_cell.length_b   1.000
_cell.length_c   1.000
_cell.angle_alpha   90.00
_cell.angle_beta   90.00
_cell.angle_gamma   90.00
#
_symmetry.space_group_name_H-M   'P 1'
#
loop_
_entity.id
_entity.type
_entity.pdbx_description
1 polymer ?
#
loop_
_entity_poly.entity_id
_entity_poly.type
_entity_poly.pdbx_seq_one_letter_code
_entity_poly.pdbx_strand_id
1 'polypeptide(L)'
;MRCILEPFQQLDQPIQKEINQSEFNFNKTAKPVDESLLSNLKADNILKIENTPYRQLFLFNGDYVDRGGSSFQTLFYLLYMCICGRHVYLNRGNHEQDDQALSMSRVGPMVYELKLKFPKCDLSIIKPILSDLFASIPICTKFQKLLTTHAGTPDTDQVYYLNDLLIENRFRQKNFFWDPTCKENYWHSFVWSYKRNRNTADFMLRNDISILHLGHTPRMARQRRLFKQEYCQYSQLLTYTQQNADNRSNIKDNDKVVIETFSSPSNFGDMYATIVQANDQGVLNMNDLEWKYLLIGSSYNDFLLGPKE
;
A
#
# COMPACT_ATOMS: atom_id res chain seq x y z
N MET A 1 19.96 -1.99 8.51
CA MET A 1 19.04 -1.01 9.12
C MET A 1 17.68 -1.69 9.21
N ARG A 2 17.25 -2.19 10.38
CA ARG A 2 15.95 -2.84 10.54
C ARG A 2 14.96 -1.78 11.00
N CYS A 3 14.01 -1.42 10.16
CA CYS A 3 12.93 -0.50 10.52
C CYS A 3 11.96 -1.28 11.41
N ILE A 4 12.12 -1.13 12.73
CA ILE A 4 11.21 -1.70 13.72
C ILE A 4 10.05 -0.72 13.87
N LEU A 5 8.89 -1.08 13.31
CA LEU A 5 7.62 -0.44 13.60
C LEU A 5 7.01 -1.20 14.79
N GLU A 6 7.41 -0.84 16.01
CA GLU A 6 6.69 -1.25 17.22
C GLU A 6 5.61 -0.20 17.54
N PRO A 7 4.39 -0.62 17.92
CA PRO A 7 3.37 0.29 18.41
C PRO A 7 3.74 0.73 19.83
N PHE A 8 4.40 1.88 19.96
CA PHE A 8 4.65 2.49 21.27
C PHE A 8 3.31 2.88 21.91
N GLN A 9 2.86 2.09 22.88
CA GLN A 9 1.85 2.49 23.85
C GLN A 9 2.47 3.53 24.81
N GLN A 10 1.74 4.65 24.95
CA GLN A 10 1.81 5.66 26.02
C GLN A 10 3.16 6.35 26.28
N LEU A 11 3.23 7.63 25.89
CA LEU A 11 3.87 8.64 26.73
C LEU A 11 3.10 9.97 26.63
N ASP A 12 2.42 10.30 27.72
CA ASP A 12 1.85 11.62 28.01
C ASP A 12 2.94 12.57 28.54
N GLN A 13 3.04 13.76 27.91
CA GLN A 13 3.69 15.03 28.32
C GLN A 13 5.25 15.14 28.38
N PRO A 14 5.82 16.38 28.41
CA PRO A 14 6.13 17.21 27.24
C PRO A 14 7.64 17.34 27.01
N ILE A 15 8.09 17.14 25.76
CA ILE A 15 9.49 17.27 25.35
C ILE A 15 9.86 18.74 25.22
N GLN A 16 10.40 19.34 26.29
CA GLN A 16 11.21 20.56 26.23
C GLN A 16 12.32 20.50 27.30
N LYS A 17 13.43 19.85 26.95
CA LYS A 17 14.82 20.10 27.41
C LYS A 17 15.63 18.82 27.22
N GLU A 18 16.22 18.64 26.05
CA GLU A 18 17.48 17.88 25.86
C GLU A 18 17.98 17.94 24.39
N ILE A 19 17.75 19.07 23.71
CA ILE A 19 18.48 19.41 22.48
C ILE A 19 19.48 20.48 22.88
N ASN A 20 20.52 20.08 23.62
CA ASN A 20 21.78 20.80 23.81
C ASN A 20 22.60 19.99 24.84
N GLN A 21 23.49 19.14 24.33
CA GLN A 21 24.58 18.40 25.00
C GLN A 21 24.51 16.89 24.73
N SER A 22 24.96 16.46 23.55
CA SER A 22 25.72 15.21 23.47
C SER A 22 26.42 15.13 22.11
N GLU A 23 27.74 15.29 22.16
CA GLU A 23 28.66 14.95 21.08
C GLU A 23 28.45 13.48 20.67
N PHE A 24 28.40 13.22 19.36
CA PHE A 24 28.29 11.88 18.79
C PHE A 24 29.59 11.09 19.04
N ASN A 25 29.61 10.30 20.11
CA ASN A 25 30.64 9.28 20.34
C ASN A 25 30.10 7.90 19.94
N PHE A 26 30.49 7.43 18.75
CA PHE A 26 30.33 6.04 18.35
C PHE A 26 31.28 5.17 19.18
N ASN A 27 30.77 4.55 20.26
CA ASN A 27 31.13 3.22 20.77
C ASN A 27 30.80 3.08 22.27
N LYS A 28 29.72 2.36 22.61
CA LYS A 28 29.72 1.14 23.46
C LYS A 28 28.32 0.77 23.93
N THR A 29 28.04 -0.54 23.80
CA THR A 29 27.00 -1.34 24.46
C THR A 29 25.54 -0.99 24.18
N ALA A 30 25.08 -1.33 22.98
CA ALA A 30 23.67 -1.68 22.80
C ALA A 30 23.35 -2.88 23.70
N LYS A 31 22.34 -2.75 24.57
CA LYS A 31 21.76 -3.92 25.23
C LYS A 31 21.30 -4.90 24.13
N PRO A 32 21.47 -6.23 24.31
CA PRO A 32 20.95 -7.18 23.34
C PRO A 32 19.45 -6.94 23.22
N VAL A 33 19.00 -6.67 22.00
CA VAL A 33 17.57 -6.61 21.68
C VAL A 33 16.97 -7.97 22.02
N ASP A 34 15.93 -7.97 22.83
CA ASP A 34 15.20 -9.17 23.23
C ASP A 34 14.76 -9.96 21.99
N GLU A 35 15.30 -11.18 21.82
CA GLU A 35 15.01 -12.02 20.67
C GLU A 35 13.52 -12.42 20.59
N SER A 36 12.78 -12.34 21.70
CA SER A 36 11.35 -12.62 21.77
C SER A 36 10.48 -11.53 21.12
N LEU A 37 10.87 -10.25 21.22
CA LEU A 37 10.24 -9.14 20.47
C LEU A 37 10.49 -9.28 18.97
N LEU A 38 11.73 -9.69 18.61
CA LEU A 38 12.12 -9.99 17.23
C LEU A 38 11.38 -11.18 16.63
N SER A 39 10.90 -12.15 17.42
CA SER A 39 10.05 -13.23 16.90
C SER A 39 8.61 -12.80 16.60
N ASN A 40 8.06 -11.83 17.36
CA ASN A 40 6.70 -11.34 17.16
C ASN A 40 6.60 -10.34 15.99
N LEU A 41 7.66 -9.56 15.72
CA LEU A 41 7.75 -8.67 14.56
C LEU A 41 8.05 -9.39 13.22
N LYS A 42 8.34 -10.70 13.26
CA LYS A 42 8.86 -11.47 12.13
C LYS A 42 7.81 -12.18 11.28
N ALA A 43 6.51 -12.03 11.52
CA ALA A 43 5.51 -12.88 10.88
C ALA A 43 4.38 -12.16 10.12
N ASP A 44 4.10 -10.88 10.39
CA ASP A 44 2.88 -10.28 9.85
C ASP A 44 3.13 -9.59 8.50
N ASN A 45 2.62 -10.21 7.45
CA ASN A 45 2.52 -9.66 6.10
C ASN A 45 1.32 -8.70 5.93
N ILE A 46 0.47 -8.61 6.97
CA ILE A 46 -0.72 -7.78 7.03
C ILE A 46 -0.49 -6.71 8.09
N LEU A 47 -0.64 -5.44 7.72
CA LEU A 47 -0.75 -4.39 8.70
C LEU A 47 -2.18 -4.37 9.26
N LYS A 48 -2.35 -4.69 10.55
CA LYS A 48 -3.62 -4.56 11.26
C LYS A 48 -3.62 -3.25 12.03
N ILE A 49 -4.55 -2.36 11.66
CA ILE A 49 -4.82 -1.13 12.40
C ILE A 49 -6.10 -1.40 13.19
N GLU A 50 -6.12 -1.09 14.47
CA GLU A 50 -7.31 -1.23 15.33
C GLU A 50 -7.47 0.03 16.18
N ASN A 51 -8.73 0.46 16.35
CA ASN A 51 -9.22 1.54 17.22
C ASN A 51 -8.14 2.43 17.83
N THR A 52 -7.61 3.35 17.01
CA THR A 52 -6.51 4.22 17.41
C THR A 52 -7.00 5.65 17.71
N PRO A 53 -6.46 6.32 18.74
CA PRO A 53 -6.83 7.70 19.09
C PRO A 53 -6.26 8.75 18.13
N TYR A 54 -5.54 8.34 17.07
CA TYR A 54 -4.92 9.28 16.15
C TYR A 54 -5.96 10.02 15.31
N ARG A 55 -5.82 11.35 15.25
CA ARG A 55 -6.71 12.21 14.44
C ARG A 55 -6.57 12.00 12.93
N GLN A 56 -5.41 11.53 12.47
CA GLN A 56 -5.15 11.32 11.05
C GLN A 56 -4.17 10.18 10.83
N LEU A 57 -4.51 9.30 9.89
CA LEU A 57 -3.69 8.19 9.43
C LEU A 57 -3.47 8.31 7.93
N PHE A 58 -2.26 8.03 7.47
CA PHE A 58 -1.96 7.98 6.04
C PHE A 58 -1.52 6.58 5.67
N LEU A 59 -2.18 5.99 4.68
CA LEU A 59 -1.77 4.73 4.08
C LEU A 59 -1.40 4.99 2.62
N PHE A 60 -0.12 4.82 2.29
CA PHE A 60 0.32 4.78 0.91
C PHE A 60 0.31 3.33 0.42
N ASN A 61 -0.21 3.12 -0.78
CA ASN A 61 -0.59 1.78 -1.25
C ASN A 61 0.28 1.29 -2.41
N GLY A 62 1.61 1.31 -2.24
CA GLY A 62 2.59 0.82 -3.23
C GLY A 62 2.90 1.81 -4.36
N ASP A 63 3.79 1.38 -5.26
CA ASP A 63 4.26 2.11 -6.45
C ASP A 63 4.94 3.45 -6.13
N TYR A 64 5.91 3.38 -5.22
CA TYR A 64 6.80 4.47 -4.83
C TYR A 64 7.94 4.67 -5.83
N VAL A 65 8.28 3.61 -6.56
CA VAL A 65 9.38 3.56 -7.52
C VAL A 65 8.88 3.21 -8.92
N ASP A 66 9.70 3.50 -9.95
CA ASP A 66 9.37 3.42 -11.39
C ASP A 66 8.68 4.68 -11.97
N ARG A 67 8.85 4.88 -13.29
CA ARG A 67 8.29 5.90 -14.19
C ARG A 67 8.67 7.36 -13.91
N GLY A 68 8.87 7.73 -12.66
CA GLY A 68 9.28 9.07 -12.26
C GLY A 68 10.80 9.20 -12.07
N GLY A 69 11.31 10.42 -12.20
CA GLY A 69 12.73 10.72 -11.97
C GLY A 69 13.11 10.96 -10.52
N SER A 70 12.28 10.60 -9.53
CA SER A 70 12.43 10.91 -8.10
C SER A 70 12.07 9.75 -7.17
N SER A 71 12.17 8.51 -7.64
CA SER A 71 11.83 7.29 -6.89
C SER A 71 12.59 7.21 -5.56
N PHE A 72 13.89 7.54 -5.57
CA PHE A 72 14.71 7.48 -4.36
C PHE A 72 14.26 8.50 -3.31
N GLN A 73 14.00 9.74 -3.72
CA GLN A 73 13.51 10.81 -2.84
C GLN A 73 12.14 10.47 -2.27
N THR A 74 11.21 9.99 -3.10
CA THR A 74 9.86 9.58 -2.67
C THR A 74 9.94 8.50 -1.61
N LEU A 75 10.66 7.41 -1.88
CA LEU A 75 10.81 6.31 -0.94
C LEU A 75 11.48 6.77 0.36
N PHE A 76 12.58 7.52 0.26
CA PHE A 76 13.29 8.03 1.43
C PHE A 76 12.40 8.94 2.31
N TYR A 77 11.65 9.86 1.69
CA TYR A 77 10.75 10.74 2.41
C TYR A 77 9.64 9.97 3.13
N LEU A 78 9.02 9.00 2.45
CA LEU A 78 7.98 8.16 3.07
C LEU A 78 8.51 7.36 4.26
N LEU A 79 9.71 6.80 4.15
CA LEU A 79 10.35 6.09 5.26
C LEU A 79 10.67 7.02 6.43
N TYR A 80 11.18 8.22 6.14
CA TYR A 80 11.40 9.25 7.16
C TYR A 80 10.10 9.59 7.89
N MET A 81 8.99 9.76 7.16
CA MET A 81 7.68 10.04 7.76
C MET A 81 7.16 8.89 8.64
N CYS A 82 7.44 7.63 8.26
CA CYS A 82 7.13 6.46 9.09
C CYS A 82 7.92 6.48 10.41
N ILE A 83 9.21 6.81 10.35
CA ILE A 83 10.10 6.83 11.52
C ILE A 83 9.80 8.01 12.45
N CYS A 84 9.41 9.16 11.91
CA CYS A 84 9.08 10.37 12.67
C CYS A 84 7.71 10.32 13.38
N GLY A 85 7.07 9.16 13.45
CA GLY A 85 5.82 8.99 14.19
C GLY A 85 4.60 9.68 13.57
N ARG A 86 4.61 9.99 12.27
CA ARG A 86 3.52 10.74 11.59
C ARG A 86 2.34 9.86 11.16
N HIS A 87 2.17 8.70 11.80
CA HIS A 87 1.14 7.69 11.51
C HIS A 87 0.99 7.41 10.01
N VAL A 88 2.14 7.29 9.34
CA VAL A 88 2.25 6.92 7.93
C VAL A 88 2.54 5.44 7.84
N TYR A 89 1.77 4.76 7.01
CA TYR A 89 1.86 3.34 6.75
C TYR A 89 2.04 3.10 5.26
N LEU A 90 2.74 2.03 4.92
CA LEU A 90 3.09 1.67 3.55
C LEU A 90 2.61 0.24 3.27
N ASN A 91 1.90 0.04 2.17
CA ASN A 91 1.78 -1.27 1.53
C ASN A 91 2.77 -1.40 0.39
N ARG A 92 3.04 -2.63 -0.03
CA ARG A 92 3.94 -2.96 -1.12
C ARG A 92 3.20 -2.97 -2.45
N GLY A 93 3.76 -2.32 -3.47
CA GLY A 93 3.31 -2.42 -4.87
C GLY A 93 4.10 -3.46 -5.66
N ASN A 94 3.73 -3.64 -6.94
CA ASN A 94 4.49 -4.51 -7.83
C ASN A 94 5.84 -3.91 -8.20
N HIS A 95 5.99 -2.58 -8.15
CA HIS A 95 7.26 -1.93 -8.47
C HIS A 95 8.30 -2.03 -7.35
N GLU A 96 7.90 -2.26 -6.09
CA GLU A 96 8.81 -2.50 -4.96
C GLU A 96 9.29 -3.97 -4.93
N GLN A 97 9.92 -4.42 -6.02
CA GLN A 97 10.48 -5.77 -6.19
C GLN A 97 11.78 -5.73 -6.98
N ASP A 98 12.63 -6.76 -6.81
CA ASP A 98 13.97 -6.79 -7.40
C ASP A 98 13.94 -6.78 -8.94
N ASP A 99 13.03 -7.54 -9.53
CA ASP A 99 12.87 -7.67 -10.98
C ASP A 99 12.40 -6.36 -11.63
N GLN A 100 11.49 -5.64 -10.98
CA GLN A 100 10.95 -4.37 -11.48
C GLN A 100 11.88 -3.20 -11.20
N ALA A 101 12.40 -3.04 -9.98
CA ALA A 101 13.17 -1.87 -9.58
C ALA A 101 14.69 -2.05 -9.68
N LEU A 102 15.22 -3.23 -9.33
CA LEU A 102 16.66 -3.42 -9.05
C LEU A 102 17.42 -4.24 -10.10
N SER A 103 16.72 -4.79 -11.09
CA SER A 103 17.29 -5.66 -12.12
C SER A 103 18.44 -4.98 -12.89
N MET A 104 19.57 -5.66 -13.08
CA MET A 104 20.66 -5.14 -13.92
C MET A 104 20.47 -5.44 -15.40
N SER A 105 19.92 -6.62 -15.72
CA SER A 105 19.80 -7.10 -17.10
C SER A 105 18.85 -6.23 -17.93
N ARG A 106 17.87 -5.58 -17.29
CA ARG A 106 16.95 -4.63 -17.92
C ARG A 106 17.20 -3.18 -17.51
N VAL A 107 18.24 -2.94 -16.70
CA VAL A 107 18.49 -1.67 -15.99
C VAL A 107 17.21 -1.13 -15.36
N GLY A 108 16.84 -1.69 -14.21
CA GLY A 108 15.66 -1.30 -13.45
C GLY A 108 15.66 0.21 -13.16
N PRO A 109 14.48 0.85 -13.13
CA PRO A 109 14.32 2.30 -13.02
C PRO A 109 15.04 2.89 -11.81
N MET A 110 14.97 2.21 -10.66
CA MET A 110 15.65 2.64 -9.43
C MET A 110 17.17 2.57 -9.58
N VAL A 111 17.71 1.52 -10.24
CA VAL A 111 19.15 1.40 -10.52
C VAL A 111 19.63 2.52 -11.44
N TYR A 112 18.84 2.80 -12.48
CA TYR A 112 19.14 3.88 -13.42
C TYR A 112 19.21 5.22 -12.70
N GLU A 113 18.18 5.55 -11.91
CA GLU A 113 18.10 6.78 -11.13
C GLU A 113 19.29 6.92 -10.15
N LEU A 114 19.62 5.85 -9.43
CA LEU A 114 20.74 5.85 -8.48
C LEU A 114 22.08 6.10 -9.17
N LYS A 115 22.33 5.49 -10.34
CA LYS A 115 23.57 5.72 -11.10
C LYS A 115 23.69 7.16 -11.57
N LEU A 116 22.60 7.75 -12.03
CA LEU A 116 22.58 9.13 -12.51
C LEU A 116 22.80 10.13 -11.38
N LYS A 117 22.06 10.00 -10.28
CA LYS A 117 22.09 10.97 -9.17
C LYS A 117 23.27 10.76 -8.23
N PHE A 118 23.72 9.52 -8.07
CA PHE A 118 24.77 9.12 -7.15
C PHE A 118 25.83 8.28 -7.88
N PRO A 119 26.63 8.87 -8.79
CA PRO A 119 27.58 8.13 -9.63
C PRO A 119 28.68 7.42 -8.84
N LYS A 120 28.94 7.84 -7.60
CA LYS A 120 29.90 7.21 -6.68
C LYS A 120 29.28 6.12 -5.79
N CYS A 121 27.99 5.85 -5.93
CA CYS A 121 27.27 4.86 -5.13
C CYS A 121 27.69 3.43 -5.51
N ASP A 122 28.07 2.64 -4.52
CA ASP A 122 28.31 1.22 -4.70
C ASP A 122 26.98 0.45 -4.70
N LEU A 123 26.54 0.09 -5.90
CA LEU A 123 25.32 -0.68 -6.10
C LEU A 123 25.38 -2.09 -5.51
N SER A 124 26.57 -2.66 -5.30
CA SER A 124 26.71 -3.97 -4.65
C SER A 124 26.31 -3.92 -3.18
N ILE A 125 26.38 -2.73 -2.56
CA ILE A 125 25.97 -2.48 -1.17
C ILE A 125 24.51 -2.02 -1.12
N ILE A 126 24.12 -1.06 -1.97
CA ILE A 126 22.78 -0.46 -1.90
C ILE A 126 21.67 -1.41 -2.37
N LYS A 127 21.93 -2.26 -3.37
CA LYS A 127 20.87 -3.14 -3.90
C LYS A 127 20.38 -4.17 -2.87
N PRO A 128 21.24 -4.90 -2.13
CA PRO A 128 20.76 -5.77 -1.07
C PRO A 128 19.93 -5.03 -0.02
N ILE A 129 20.34 -3.80 0.35
CA ILE A 129 19.60 -2.98 1.33
C ILE A 129 18.21 -2.61 0.81
N LEU A 130 18.10 -2.20 -0.46
CA LEU A 130 16.82 -1.88 -1.08
C LEU A 130 15.94 -3.13 -1.27
N SER A 131 16.54 -4.27 -1.62
CA SER A 131 15.86 -5.55 -1.75
C SER A 131 15.25 -5.98 -0.42
N ASP A 132 16.03 -5.94 0.67
CA ASP A 132 15.58 -6.22 2.04
C ASP A 132 14.50 -5.23 2.49
N LEU A 133 14.68 -3.94 2.16
CA LEU A 133 13.71 -2.90 2.46
C LEU A 133 12.37 -3.17 1.76
N PHE A 134 12.38 -3.44 0.45
CA PHE A 134 11.16 -3.74 -0.30
C PHE A 134 10.45 -4.99 0.22
N ALA A 135 11.22 -6.03 0.57
CA ALA A 135 10.70 -7.24 1.19
C ALA A 135 10.13 -6.96 2.61
N SER A 136 10.61 -5.90 3.27
CA SER A 136 10.12 -5.50 4.59
C SER A 136 8.81 -4.68 4.56
N ILE A 137 8.28 -4.31 3.40
CA ILE A 137 7.02 -3.55 3.29
C ILE A 137 5.82 -4.53 3.41
N PRO A 138 4.81 -4.25 4.25
CA PRO A 138 3.57 -5.03 4.33
C PRO A 138 2.89 -5.21 2.96
N ILE A 139 2.28 -6.37 2.71
CA ILE A 139 1.62 -6.66 1.42
C ILE A 139 0.25 -6.00 1.34
N CYS A 140 -0.45 -5.92 2.47
CA CYS A 140 -1.76 -5.30 2.57
C CYS A 140 -2.00 -4.73 3.97
N THR A 141 -3.04 -3.91 4.07
CA THR A 141 -3.52 -3.35 5.34
C THR A 141 -4.98 -3.72 5.52
N LYS A 142 -5.34 -4.29 6.67
CA LYS A 142 -6.73 -4.50 7.09
C LYS A 142 -7.04 -3.57 8.25
N PHE A 143 -8.08 -2.74 8.10
CA PHE A 143 -8.63 -1.92 9.18
C PHE A 143 -10.14 -2.17 9.27
N GLN A 144 -10.60 -2.80 10.36
CA GLN A 144 -11.99 -3.23 10.50
C GLN A 144 -12.42 -4.10 9.29
N LYS A 145 -13.48 -3.70 8.57
CA LYS A 145 -13.98 -4.39 7.36
C LYS A 145 -13.46 -3.79 6.05
N LEU A 146 -12.45 -2.91 6.11
CA LEU A 146 -11.75 -2.37 4.96
C LEU A 146 -10.43 -3.14 4.76
N LEU A 147 -10.27 -3.75 3.59
CA LEU A 147 -8.99 -4.29 3.13
C LEU A 147 -8.42 -3.38 2.04
N THR A 148 -7.20 -2.91 2.24
CA THR A 148 -6.45 -2.18 1.21
C THR A 148 -5.30 -3.04 0.73
N THR A 149 -5.29 -3.34 -0.57
CA THR A 149 -4.20 -4.06 -1.25
C THR A 149 -3.78 -3.25 -2.45
N HIS A 150 -2.55 -3.40 -2.92
CA HIS A 150 -2.10 -2.61 -4.07
C HIS A 150 -2.93 -2.95 -5.32
N ALA A 151 -3.13 -4.24 -5.63
CA ALA A 151 -3.77 -4.65 -6.89
C ALA A 151 -5.09 -5.41 -6.78
N GLY A 152 -5.17 -6.47 -5.97
CA GLY A 152 -6.38 -7.30 -5.95
C GLY A 152 -6.36 -8.38 -4.86
N THR A 153 -7.03 -9.49 -5.14
CA THR A 153 -7.12 -10.69 -4.28
C THR A 153 -6.84 -11.93 -5.14
N PRO A 154 -6.52 -13.08 -4.55
CA PRO A 154 -6.37 -14.33 -5.29
C PRO A 154 -7.57 -14.63 -6.17
N ASP A 155 -7.31 -15.05 -7.41
CA ASP A 155 -8.33 -15.56 -8.32
C ASP A 155 -8.33 -17.09 -8.30
N THR A 156 -9.06 -17.64 -7.33
CA THR A 156 -9.14 -19.09 -7.15
C THR A 156 -10.45 -19.47 -6.48
N ASP A 157 -10.97 -20.63 -6.87
CA ASP A 157 -12.17 -21.21 -6.27
C ASP A 157 -11.85 -21.91 -4.93
N GLN A 158 -10.57 -22.06 -4.60
CA GLN A 158 -10.12 -22.60 -3.32
C GLN A 158 -10.42 -21.65 -2.17
N VAL A 159 -10.71 -22.24 -1.01
CA VAL A 159 -10.99 -21.49 0.22
C VAL A 159 -9.67 -21.06 0.84
N TYR A 160 -9.47 -19.75 0.95
CA TYR A 160 -8.30 -19.17 1.57
C TYR A 160 -8.70 -18.08 2.58
N TYR A 161 -8.09 -18.14 3.76
CA TYR A 161 -8.12 -17.02 4.68
C TYR A 161 -6.93 -16.10 4.41
N LEU A 162 -7.12 -14.80 4.64
CA LEU A 162 -6.13 -13.76 4.40
C LEU A 162 -4.81 -14.07 5.11
N ASN A 163 -4.88 -14.58 6.35
CA ASN A 163 -3.69 -14.97 7.10
C ASN A 163 -2.95 -16.15 6.45
N ASP A 164 -3.67 -17.11 5.86
CA ASP A 164 -3.08 -18.33 5.30
C ASP A 164 -2.30 -18.08 4.01
N LEU A 165 -2.82 -17.17 3.19
CA LEU A 165 -2.17 -16.75 1.94
C LEU A 165 -0.83 -16.07 2.18
N LEU A 166 -0.66 -15.57 3.40
CA LEU A 166 0.40 -14.69 3.81
C LEU A 166 1.32 -15.39 4.82
N ILE A 167 1.37 -16.73 4.80
CA ILE A 167 2.27 -17.53 5.64
C ILE A 167 3.73 -17.45 5.16
N GLU A 168 3.96 -17.15 3.88
CA GLU A 168 5.32 -17.05 3.36
C GLU A 168 6.08 -15.85 3.93
N ASN A 169 7.39 -16.02 4.15
CA ASN A 169 8.25 -14.98 4.69
C ASN A 169 8.31 -13.76 3.74
N ARG A 170 7.66 -12.63 4.10
CA ARG A 170 7.70 -11.37 3.34
C ARG A 170 9.09 -10.84 3.06
N PHE A 171 10.08 -11.16 3.92
CA PHE A 171 11.48 -10.77 3.73
C PHE A 171 12.17 -11.52 2.58
N ARG A 172 11.42 -12.29 1.78
CA ARG A 172 11.91 -12.92 0.56
C ARG A 172 11.31 -12.24 -0.66
N GLN A 173 12.18 -11.89 -1.59
CA GLN A 173 11.81 -11.58 -2.96
C GLN A 173 11.59 -12.92 -3.68
N LYS A 174 10.47 -13.10 -4.36
CA LYS A 174 10.33 -14.16 -5.37
C LYS A 174 10.45 -13.51 -6.73
N ASN A 175 11.17 -14.16 -7.65
CA ASN A 175 11.19 -13.73 -9.04
C ASN A 175 9.85 -14.10 -9.66
N PHE A 176 8.93 -13.14 -9.70
CA PHE A 176 7.68 -13.32 -10.41
C PHE A 176 7.97 -13.05 -11.88
N PHE A 177 8.11 -14.11 -12.68
CA PHE A 177 7.84 -13.97 -14.12
C PHE A 177 6.47 -13.30 -14.29
N TRP A 178 6.23 -12.63 -15.42
CA TRP A 178 5.07 -11.79 -15.78
C TRP A 178 3.65 -12.40 -15.63
N ASP A 179 3.47 -13.46 -14.85
CA ASP A 179 2.22 -14.15 -14.61
C ASP A 179 1.73 -14.00 -13.15
N PRO A 180 0.86 -13.01 -12.87
CA PRO A 180 0.19 -12.89 -11.59
C PRO A 180 -0.75 -14.06 -11.26
N THR A 181 -1.01 -14.96 -12.21
CA THR A 181 -1.84 -16.15 -12.05
C THR A 181 -1.03 -17.41 -11.71
N CYS A 182 0.29 -17.27 -11.49
CA CYS A 182 1.12 -18.37 -10.99
C CYS A 182 0.51 -18.93 -9.70
N LYS A 183 -0.06 -20.13 -9.79
CA LYS A 183 -0.81 -20.81 -8.72
C LYS A 183 0.03 -21.08 -7.47
N GLU A 184 1.35 -21.00 -7.58
CA GLU A 184 2.27 -21.21 -6.47
C GLU A 184 2.38 -19.98 -5.55
N ASN A 185 1.84 -18.81 -5.96
CA ASN A 185 2.06 -17.55 -5.25
C ASN A 185 0.77 -16.70 -5.14
N TYR A 186 -0.28 -17.23 -4.49
CA TYR A 186 -1.56 -16.53 -4.37
C TYR A 186 -1.45 -15.13 -3.75
N TRP A 187 -0.52 -14.88 -2.84
CA TRP A 187 -0.31 -13.54 -2.28
C TRP A 187 0.14 -12.52 -3.31
N HIS A 188 0.78 -12.94 -4.40
CA HIS A 188 1.19 -12.04 -5.47
C HIS A 188 0.00 -11.31 -6.08
N SER A 189 -1.20 -11.89 -6.05
CA SER A 189 -2.43 -11.21 -6.49
C SER A 189 -2.75 -9.94 -5.69
N PHE A 190 -2.21 -9.79 -4.47
CA PHE A 190 -2.35 -8.56 -3.69
C PHE A 190 -1.50 -7.41 -4.25
N VAL A 191 -0.38 -7.72 -4.90
CA VAL A 191 0.52 -6.72 -5.51
C VAL A 191 0.37 -6.63 -7.02
N TRP A 192 -0.19 -7.64 -7.69
CA TRP A 192 -0.36 -7.64 -9.13
C TRP A 192 -1.58 -8.50 -9.52
N SER A 193 -2.72 -7.86 -9.79
CA SER A 193 -3.95 -8.52 -10.28
C SER A 193 -4.96 -7.50 -10.80
N TYR A 194 -5.49 -7.78 -11.99
CA TYR A 194 -6.52 -6.97 -12.64
C TYR A 194 -7.92 -7.58 -12.54
N LYS A 195 -8.06 -8.76 -11.94
CA LYS A 195 -9.32 -9.51 -11.91
C LYS A 195 -10.24 -8.97 -10.83
N ARG A 196 -11.52 -8.81 -11.18
CA ARG A 196 -12.63 -8.34 -10.32
C ARG A 196 -13.84 -9.21 -10.58
N ASN A 197 -13.75 -10.47 -10.16
CA ASN A 197 -14.72 -11.51 -10.47
C ASN A 197 -15.34 -12.08 -9.18
N ARG A 198 -16.15 -13.13 -9.30
CA ARG A 198 -16.84 -13.76 -8.16
C ARG A 198 -15.86 -14.19 -7.07
N ASN A 199 -14.68 -14.66 -7.43
CA ASN A 199 -13.66 -15.12 -6.49
C ASN A 199 -13.17 -13.99 -5.57
N THR A 200 -13.10 -12.75 -6.07
CA THR A 200 -12.84 -11.57 -5.22
C THR A 200 -13.93 -11.37 -4.18
N ALA A 201 -15.21 -11.46 -4.57
CA ALA A 201 -16.31 -11.28 -3.63
C ALA A 201 -16.38 -12.40 -2.59
N ASP A 202 -16.17 -13.65 -3.02
CA ASP A 202 -16.13 -14.82 -2.14
C ASP A 202 -14.96 -14.72 -1.15
N PHE A 203 -13.79 -14.24 -1.60
CA PHE A 203 -12.66 -13.95 -0.73
C PHE A 203 -13.00 -12.88 0.33
N MET A 204 -13.64 -11.78 -0.09
CA MET A 204 -14.04 -10.71 0.83
C MET A 204 -15.07 -11.19 1.87
N LEU A 205 -16.08 -11.95 1.44
CA LEU A 205 -17.08 -12.55 2.32
C LEU A 205 -16.44 -13.43 3.40
N ARG A 206 -15.52 -14.33 3.00
CA ARG A 206 -14.85 -15.26 3.92
C ARG A 206 -13.95 -14.58 4.94
N ASN A 207 -13.41 -13.41 4.61
CA ASN A 207 -12.43 -12.70 5.43
C ASN A 207 -13.02 -11.52 6.23
N ASP A 208 -14.36 -11.44 6.32
CA ASP A 208 -15.11 -10.35 6.93
C ASP A 208 -14.68 -8.97 6.40
N ILE A 209 -14.68 -8.85 5.07
CA ILE A 209 -14.36 -7.62 4.36
C ILE A 209 -15.65 -7.12 3.69
N SER A 210 -15.94 -5.84 3.84
CA SER A 210 -17.05 -5.17 3.15
C SER A 210 -16.56 -4.34 1.97
N ILE A 211 -15.40 -3.69 2.13
CA ILE A 211 -14.81 -2.83 1.10
C ILE A 211 -13.37 -3.28 0.81
N LEU A 212 -13.06 -3.47 -0.46
CA LEU A 212 -11.72 -3.69 -0.99
C LEU A 212 -11.25 -2.41 -1.70
N HIS A 213 -10.17 -1.82 -1.23
CA HIS A 213 -9.60 -0.58 -1.79
C HIS A 213 -8.27 -0.86 -2.49
N LEU A 214 -8.14 -0.38 -3.73
CA LEU A 214 -7.09 -0.78 -4.66
C LEU A 214 -6.40 0.42 -5.33
N GLY A 215 -5.13 0.19 -5.71
CA GLY A 215 -4.19 1.20 -6.20
C GLY A 215 -3.42 0.86 -7.49
N HIS A 216 -3.70 -0.23 -8.21
CA HIS A 216 -2.83 -0.69 -9.31
C HIS A 216 -3.32 -0.33 -10.72
N THR A 217 -4.63 -0.43 -10.99
CA THR A 217 -5.15 -0.41 -12.36
C THR A 217 -5.16 1.01 -12.95
N PRO A 218 -4.52 1.28 -14.11
CA PRO A 218 -4.66 2.57 -14.77
C PRO A 218 -6.09 2.75 -15.30
N ARG A 219 -6.78 3.80 -14.86
CA ARG A 219 -8.15 4.18 -15.20
C ARG A 219 -8.27 5.69 -15.34
N MET A 220 -9.00 6.15 -16.33
CA MET A 220 -9.23 7.60 -16.53
C MET A 220 -9.90 8.28 -15.32
N ALA A 221 -10.63 7.52 -14.50
CA ALA A 221 -11.28 8.02 -13.30
C ALA A 221 -11.45 6.93 -12.24
N ARG A 222 -11.78 7.32 -11.01
CA ARG A 222 -12.10 6.42 -9.91
C ARG A 222 -13.19 5.41 -10.32
N GLN A 223 -12.98 4.14 -10.00
CA GLN A 223 -13.98 3.10 -10.24
C GLN A 223 -14.56 2.59 -8.92
N ARG A 224 -15.86 2.33 -8.93
CA ARG A 224 -16.56 1.59 -7.88
C ARG A 224 -17.28 0.42 -8.52
N ARG A 225 -17.11 -0.76 -7.95
CA ARG A 225 -17.81 -1.97 -8.35
C ARG A 225 -18.59 -2.49 -7.17
N LEU A 226 -19.88 -2.74 -7.38
CA LEU A 226 -20.76 -3.34 -6.38
C LEU A 226 -21.04 -4.79 -6.76
N PHE A 227 -20.76 -5.69 -5.83
CA PHE A 227 -21.18 -7.09 -5.89
C PHE A 227 -22.37 -7.27 -4.95
N LYS A 228 -23.50 -7.68 -5.53
CA LYS A 228 -24.73 -7.99 -4.80
C LYS A 228 -24.88 -9.50 -4.70
N GLN A 229 -24.93 -10.01 -3.47
CA GLN A 229 -25.04 -11.45 -3.23
C GLN A 229 -26.33 -12.04 -3.84
N GLU A 230 -27.44 -11.30 -3.79
CA GLU A 230 -28.76 -11.70 -4.31
C GLU A 230 -28.73 -12.14 -5.78
N TYR A 231 -27.80 -11.61 -6.57
CA TYR A 231 -27.73 -11.87 -8.01
C TYR A 231 -26.54 -12.72 -8.43
N CYS A 232 -25.63 -13.09 -7.52
CA CYS A 232 -24.35 -13.72 -7.83
C CYS A 232 -23.59 -13.02 -8.99
N GLN A 233 -23.78 -11.71 -9.16
CA GLN A 233 -23.32 -10.93 -10.30
C GLN A 233 -22.76 -9.57 -9.87
N TYR A 234 -21.78 -9.06 -10.61
CA TYR A 234 -21.32 -7.67 -10.51
C TYR A 234 -22.41 -6.78 -11.10
N SER A 235 -23.16 -6.09 -10.25
CA SER A 235 -24.35 -5.38 -10.73
C SER A 235 -24.06 -3.97 -11.25
N GLN A 236 -22.85 -3.42 -11.05
CA GLN A 236 -22.52 -2.11 -11.63
C GLN A 236 -21.03 -1.81 -11.58
N LEU A 237 -20.44 -1.48 -12.74
CA LEU A 237 -19.23 -0.66 -12.80
C LEU A 237 -19.70 0.80 -12.87
N LEU A 238 -19.52 1.54 -11.79
CA LEU A 238 -19.70 2.99 -11.80
C LEU A 238 -18.32 3.62 -11.99
N THR A 239 -18.09 4.15 -13.18
CA THR A 239 -16.95 5.02 -13.47
C THR A 239 -17.33 6.42 -13.02
N TYR A 240 -16.72 6.89 -11.93
CA TYR A 240 -16.96 8.23 -11.42
C TYR A 240 -15.92 9.18 -11.99
N THR A 241 -16.19 9.74 -13.15
CA THR A 241 -15.77 11.12 -13.43
C THR A 241 -16.61 12.02 -12.52
N GLN A 242 -16.15 13.23 -12.17
CA GLN A 242 -16.84 14.15 -11.23
C GLN A 242 -18.35 14.38 -11.48
N GLN A 243 -18.92 13.94 -12.61
CA GLN A 243 -20.28 14.25 -13.07
C GLN A 243 -21.35 13.15 -12.94
N ASN A 244 -21.02 11.86 -12.72
CA ASN A 244 -22.05 10.79 -12.74
C ASN A 244 -22.35 10.23 -11.33
N ALA A 245 -23.09 10.99 -10.53
CA ALA A 245 -23.36 10.72 -9.13
C ALA A 245 -24.72 10.04 -8.82
N ASP A 246 -25.52 9.71 -9.84
CA ASP A 246 -26.99 9.61 -9.68
C ASP A 246 -27.56 8.20 -9.44
N ASN A 247 -26.77 7.13 -9.53
CA ASN A 247 -27.23 5.77 -9.20
C ASN A 247 -26.54 5.21 -7.96
N ARG A 248 -26.74 5.88 -6.82
CA ARG A 248 -26.25 5.44 -5.51
C ARG A 248 -27.22 4.39 -4.95
N SER A 249 -26.75 3.15 -4.78
CA SER A 249 -27.43 2.18 -3.92
C SER A 249 -26.61 2.00 -2.65
N ASN A 250 -27.27 2.07 -1.50
CA ASN A 250 -26.66 1.78 -0.20
C ASN A 250 -26.20 0.32 -0.16
N ILE A 251 -25.05 0.10 0.49
CA ILE A 251 -24.52 -1.24 0.78
C ILE A 251 -25.47 -1.94 1.76
N LYS A 252 -25.98 -3.12 1.41
CA LYS A 252 -26.58 -4.06 2.40
C LYS A 252 -25.47 -4.87 3.09
N ASP A 253 -25.74 -5.48 4.24
CA ASP A 253 -24.71 -6.17 5.05
C ASP A 253 -23.84 -7.18 4.29
N ASN A 254 -24.39 -7.86 3.28
CA ASN A 254 -23.67 -8.86 2.48
C ASN A 254 -23.10 -8.34 1.15
N ASP A 255 -23.39 -7.09 0.79
CA ASP A 255 -22.85 -6.48 -0.42
C ASP A 255 -21.33 -6.25 -0.25
N LYS A 256 -20.60 -6.36 -1.36
CA LYS A 256 -19.16 -6.15 -1.41
C LYS A 256 -18.83 -5.04 -2.39
N VAL A 257 -17.98 -4.10 -1.96
CA VAL A 257 -17.59 -2.97 -2.79
C VAL A 257 -16.10 -3.04 -3.08
N VAL A 258 -15.75 -2.90 -4.36
CA VAL A 258 -14.37 -2.68 -4.78
C VAL A 258 -14.22 -1.24 -5.24
N ILE A 259 -13.25 -0.53 -4.68
CA ILE A 259 -12.95 0.86 -4.98
C ILE A 259 -11.54 0.95 -5.53
N GLU A 260 -11.37 1.53 -6.71
CA GLU A 260 -10.08 1.73 -7.37
C GLU A 260 -9.84 3.23 -7.51
N THR A 261 -8.78 3.75 -6.88
CA THR A 261 -8.56 5.21 -6.72
C THR A 261 -7.24 5.71 -7.26
N PHE A 262 -6.36 4.80 -7.66
CA PHE A 262 -5.18 5.15 -8.40
C PHE A 262 -5.37 4.81 -9.86
N SER A 263 -4.94 5.75 -10.69
CA SER A 263 -4.46 5.46 -12.02
C SER A 263 -3.10 6.08 -12.17
N SER A 264 -2.19 5.29 -12.75
CA SER A 264 -0.86 5.76 -13.14
C SER A 264 -1.01 6.96 -14.08
N PRO A 265 -0.52 8.16 -13.70
CA PRO A 265 -0.55 9.33 -14.57
C PRO A 265 0.23 9.12 -15.88
N SER A 266 1.26 8.27 -15.85
CA SER A 266 2.00 7.89 -17.06
C SER A 266 1.17 7.04 -18.05
N ASN A 267 -0.01 6.56 -17.64
CA ASN A 267 -0.95 5.81 -18.47
C ASN A 267 -2.27 6.57 -18.68
N PHE A 268 -2.22 7.90 -18.69
CA PHE A 268 -3.37 8.78 -18.95
C PHE A 268 -4.53 8.66 -17.96
N GLY A 269 -4.25 8.54 -16.66
CA GLY A 269 -5.34 8.62 -15.70
C GLY A 269 -5.02 9.36 -14.42
N ASP A 270 -6.05 9.45 -13.60
CA ASP A 270 -6.12 10.28 -12.42
C ASP A 270 -5.68 9.53 -11.16
N MET A 271 -5.00 10.24 -10.27
CA MET A 271 -4.64 9.79 -8.95
C MET A 271 -5.51 10.49 -7.90
N TYR A 272 -6.18 9.70 -7.05
CA TYR A 272 -7.04 10.23 -5.99
C TYR A 272 -6.54 9.81 -4.60
N ALA A 273 -6.52 10.75 -3.67
CA ALA A 273 -6.45 10.44 -2.24
C ALA A 273 -7.86 10.15 -1.71
N THR A 274 -8.04 9.01 -1.05
CA THR A 274 -9.31 8.61 -0.43
C THR A 274 -9.31 9.02 1.03
N ILE A 275 -10.34 9.75 1.46
CA ILE A 275 -10.51 10.25 2.82
C ILE A 275 -11.72 9.56 3.42
N VAL A 276 -11.46 8.70 4.42
CA VAL A 276 -12.47 7.98 5.19
C VAL A 276 -12.53 8.61 6.58
N GLN A 277 -13.71 9.02 7.01
CA GLN A 277 -13.92 9.57 8.35
C GLN A 277 -14.13 8.44 9.35
N ALA A 278 -13.67 8.65 10.59
CA ALA A 278 -13.99 7.81 11.72
C ALA A 278 -14.82 8.61 12.75
N ASN A 279 -15.64 7.93 13.54
CA ASN A 279 -16.27 8.55 14.69
C ASN A 279 -15.29 8.71 15.88
N ASP A 280 -15.73 9.29 16.98
CA ASP A 280 -14.90 9.53 18.18
C ASP A 280 -14.38 8.23 18.83
N GLN A 281 -14.94 7.07 18.48
CA GLN A 281 -14.50 5.75 18.94
C GLN A 281 -13.50 5.09 17.98
N GLY A 282 -13.09 5.78 16.90
CA GLY A 282 -12.21 5.24 15.88
C GLY A 282 -12.88 4.26 14.91
N VAL A 283 -14.22 4.19 14.89
CA VAL A 283 -14.97 3.36 13.95
C VAL A 283 -15.08 4.07 12.62
N LEU A 284 -14.60 3.43 11.54
CA LEU A 284 -14.67 3.99 10.20
C LEU A 284 -16.13 4.09 9.73
N ASN A 285 -16.46 5.19 9.08
CA ASN A 285 -17.67 5.28 8.29
C ASN A 285 -17.53 4.37 7.06
N MET A 286 -18.15 3.20 7.10
CA MET A 286 -18.12 2.24 6.00
C MET A 286 -19.13 2.55 4.88
N ASN A 287 -19.87 3.66 4.96
CA ASN A 287 -20.67 4.16 3.85
C ASN A 287 -19.75 4.82 2.81
N ASP A 288 -19.33 4.05 1.81
CA ASP A 288 -18.37 4.50 0.78
C ASP A 288 -18.85 5.68 -0.07
N LEU A 289 -20.16 5.93 -0.07
CA LEU A 289 -20.81 7.05 -0.74
C LEU A 289 -20.59 8.39 -0.03
N GLU A 290 -20.24 8.35 1.27
CA GLU A 290 -19.92 9.52 2.09
C GLU A 290 -18.40 9.79 2.15
N TRP A 291 -17.58 8.92 1.55
CA TRP A 291 -16.14 9.11 1.48
C TRP A 291 -15.81 10.28 0.56
N LYS A 292 -14.74 11.01 0.91
CA LYS A 292 -14.23 12.10 0.07
C LYS A 292 -13.06 11.59 -0.77
N TYR A 293 -12.97 12.08 -2.00
CA TYR A 293 -11.91 11.73 -2.94
C TYR A 293 -11.29 13.01 -3.46
N LEU A 294 -10.02 13.23 -3.14
CA LEU A 294 -9.27 14.41 -3.58
C LEU A 294 -8.43 14.03 -4.79
N LEU A 295 -8.64 14.70 -5.92
CA LEU A 295 -7.77 14.54 -7.08
C LEU A 295 -6.40 15.16 -6.75
N ILE A 296 -5.35 14.33 -6.73
CA ILE A 296 -3.99 14.74 -6.40
C ILE A 296 -3.06 14.79 -7.63
N GLY A 297 -3.45 14.17 -8.74
CA GLY A 297 -2.75 14.27 -10.01
C GLY A 297 -3.63 13.82 -11.17
N SER A 298 -3.51 14.48 -12.32
CA SER A 298 -4.21 14.09 -13.55
C SER A 298 -3.29 14.31 -14.74
N SER A 299 -3.15 13.29 -15.58
CA SER A 299 -2.40 13.38 -16.84
C SER A 299 -2.96 14.42 -17.80
N TYR A 300 -4.25 14.77 -17.70
CA TYR A 300 -4.91 15.68 -18.62
C TYR A 300 -4.58 17.16 -18.32
N ASN A 301 -4.39 17.51 -17.05
CA ASN A 301 -4.05 18.88 -16.65
C ASN A 301 -2.58 19.22 -16.92
N ASP A 302 -1.67 18.25 -16.76
CA ASP A 302 -0.24 18.49 -17.00
C ASP A 302 0.09 18.61 -18.49
N PHE A 303 -0.69 18.00 -19.39
CA PHE A 303 -0.51 18.12 -20.83
C PHE A 303 -0.93 19.49 -21.39
N LEU A 304 -1.89 20.16 -20.74
CA LEU A 304 -2.42 21.47 -21.17
C LEU A 304 -1.68 22.66 -20.56
N LEU A 305 -0.98 22.47 -19.44
CA LEU A 305 -0.33 23.57 -18.71
C LEU A 305 1.13 23.81 -19.07
N GLY A 306 1.74 22.96 -19.91
CA GLY A 306 3.15 23.07 -20.27
C GLY A 306 4.09 23.00 -19.05
N PRO A 307 5.42 23.07 -19.24
CA PRO A 307 6.32 23.23 -18.12
C PRO A 307 5.98 24.54 -17.39
N LYS A 308 5.65 24.44 -16.10
CA LYS A 308 5.60 25.62 -15.23
C LYS A 308 7.03 26.10 -15.03
N GLU A 309 7.32 27.28 -15.57
CA GLU A 309 8.56 28.05 -15.31
C GLU A 309 8.73 28.35 -13.82
#